data_AF-A0A0S4KSC1-F1
#
_entry.id   AF-A0A0S4KSC1-F1
#
_cell.length_a   1.000
_cell.length_b   1.000
_cell.length_c   1.000
_cell.angle_alpha   90.00
_cell.angle_beta   90.00
_cell.angle_gamma   90.00
#
_symmetry.space_group_name_H-M   'P 1'
#
loop_
_entity.id
_entity.type
_entity.pdbx_description
1 polymer ?
#
loop_
_entity_poly.entity_id
_entity_poly.type
_entity_poly.pdbx_seq_one_letter_code
_entity_poly.pdbx_strand_id
1 'polypeptide(L)'
;MAGYRGFEKKKSKLGTTLLIVGLIHVGIAAGLYWVSQTEWGQNLIKVYKLTAFEKKEPPPPPEKEPEPEPEPPKPEPKPEAPMPEPEPQEAPPPPPPVTEAPPPQVASLPPPTSPDPFAIGKSRNRFAGYSDILTAMIQAKYQQPPSLPDDLEYAVLCELVIDEQGRVLQYRLVNSSGSLLFDQSALDALSKLTQVRPPPEGMDRTVIVKFFPPS
;
A
#
# COMPACT_ATOMS: atom_id res chain seq x y z
N MET A 1 -39.14 -65.40 -36.30
CA MET A 1 -38.51 -65.26 -34.96
C MET A 1 -37.35 -64.29 -35.08
N ALA A 2 -37.45 -63.10 -34.49
CA ALA A 2 -36.33 -62.15 -34.41
C ALA A 2 -36.00 -61.96 -32.92
N GLY A 3 -34.78 -62.36 -32.55
CA GLY A 3 -34.33 -62.49 -31.18
C GLY A 3 -34.14 -61.15 -30.47
N TYR A 4 -34.53 -61.13 -29.19
CA TYR A 4 -34.23 -60.05 -28.25
C TYR A 4 -32.71 -59.94 -28.04
N ARG A 5 -32.15 -58.74 -28.27
CA ARG A 5 -30.76 -58.41 -27.93
C ARG A 5 -30.78 -57.76 -26.53
N GLY A 6 -30.24 -58.47 -25.55
CA GLY A 6 -30.24 -58.05 -24.14
C GLY A 6 -29.49 -56.73 -23.90
N PHE A 7 -29.91 -56.00 -22.87
CA PHE A 7 -29.31 -54.74 -22.41
C PHE A 7 -27.83 -54.93 -22.03
N GLU A 8 -26.91 -54.32 -22.78
CA GLU A 8 -25.51 -54.16 -22.37
C GLU A 8 -25.42 -53.12 -21.24
N LYS A 9 -24.99 -53.55 -20.05
CA LYS A 9 -24.68 -52.64 -18.93
C LYS A 9 -23.43 -51.81 -19.28
N LYS A 10 -23.62 -50.56 -19.71
CA LYS A 10 -22.52 -49.60 -19.90
C LYS A 10 -21.85 -49.34 -18.54
N LYS A 11 -20.56 -49.68 -18.41
CA LYS A 11 -19.76 -49.39 -17.20
C LYS A 11 -19.80 -47.89 -16.90
N SER A 12 -20.19 -47.52 -15.68
CA SER A 12 -20.43 -46.13 -15.29
C SER A 12 -19.13 -45.32 -15.21
N LYS A 13 -18.95 -44.37 -16.14
CA LYS A 13 -17.80 -43.45 -16.18
C LYS A 13 -17.69 -42.55 -14.93
N LEU A 14 -18.79 -42.37 -14.19
CA LEU A 14 -18.86 -41.55 -12.98
C LEU A 14 -17.89 -42.01 -11.87
N GLY A 15 -17.75 -43.32 -11.64
CA GLY A 15 -16.84 -43.83 -10.61
C GLY A 15 -15.37 -43.55 -10.94
N THR A 16 -14.99 -43.69 -12.22
CA THR A 16 -13.65 -43.38 -12.69
C THR A 16 -13.35 -41.89 -12.62
N THR A 17 -14.32 -41.03 -12.97
CA THR A 17 -14.17 -39.57 -12.85
C THR A 17 -14.00 -39.16 -11.39
N LEU A 18 -14.80 -39.69 -10.46
CA LEU A 18 -14.66 -39.37 -9.04
C LEU A 18 -13.31 -39.82 -8.45
N LEU A 19 -12.78 -40.96 -8.87
CA LEU A 19 -11.44 -41.40 -8.46
C LEU A 19 -10.33 -40.47 -8.98
N ILE A 20 -10.40 -40.06 -10.24
CA ILE A 20 -9.41 -39.14 -10.82
C ILE A 20 -9.46 -37.79 -10.10
N VAL A 21 -10.66 -37.25 -9.88
CA VAL A 21 -10.84 -35.98 -9.16
C VAL A 21 -10.34 -36.10 -7.72
N GLY A 22 -10.63 -37.20 -7.03
CA GLY A 22 -10.13 -37.45 -5.69
C GLY A 22 -8.59 -37.46 -5.63
N LEU A 23 -7.94 -38.14 -6.57
CA LEU A 23 -6.47 -38.18 -6.65
C LEU A 23 -5.85 -36.80 -6.92
N ILE A 24 -6.48 -35.97 -7.75
CA ILE A 24 -6.03 -34.60 -8.01
C ILE A 24 -6.08 -33.77 -6.72
N HIS A 25 -7.18 -33.84 -5.96
CA HIS A 25 -7.32 -33.08 -4.73
C HIS A 25 -6.31 -33.52 -3.67
N VAL A 26 -6.06 -34.83 -3.55
CA VAL A 26 -5.03 -35.36 -2.65
C VAL A 26 -3.64 -34.87 -3.05
N GLY A 27 -3.32 -34.86 -4.36
CA GLY A 27 -2.05 -34.32 -4.86
C GLY A 27 -1.87 -32.85 -4.56
N ILE A 28 -2.91 -32.03 -4.74
CA ILE A 28 -2.90 -30.60 -4.41
C ILE A 28 -2.68 -30.40 -2.90
N ALA A 29 -3.41 -31.13 -2.06
CA ALA A 29 -3.28 -31.02 -0.61
C ALA A 29 -1.86 -31.41 -0.13
N ALA A 30 -1.29 -32.49 -0.68
CA ALA A 30 0.08 -32.90 -0.39
C ALA A 30 1.11 -31.86 -0.87
N GLY A 31 0.91 -31.28 -2.05
CA GLY A 31 1.76 -30.21 -2.58
C GLY A 31 1.73 -28.96 -1.70
N LEU A 32 0.54 -28.51 -1.29
CA LEU A 32 0.38 -27.37 -0.37
C LEU A 32 1.01 -27.65 1.00
N TYR A 33 0.86 -28.86 1.53
CA TYR A 33 1.48 -29.27 2.78
C TYR A 33 3.02 -29.27 2.67
N TRP A 34 3.57 -29.79 1.58
CA TRP A 34 5.01 -29.79 1.35
C TRP A 34 5.56 -28.37 1.21
N VAL A 35 4.88 -27.51 0.43
CA VAL A 35 5.23 -26.09 0.30
C VAL A 35 5.16 -25.37 1.66
N SER A 36 4.17 -25.68 2.50
CA SER A 36 4.05 -25.11 3.84
C SER A 36 5.21 -25.48 4.77
N GLN A 37 5.97 -26.55 4.51
CA GLN A 37 7.18 -26.87 5.28
C GLN A 37 8.43 -26.13 4.79
N THR A 38 8.39 -25.54 3.59
CA THR A 38 9.54 -24.79 3.07
C THR A 38 9.64 -23.39 3.71
N GLU A 39 10.84 -22.84 3.78
CA GLU A 39 11.09 -21.47 4.24
C GLU A 39 10.23 -20.45 3.47
N TRP A 40 9.99 -20.67 2.17
CA TRP A 40 9.11 -19.83 1.36
C TRP A 40 7.66 -19.83 1.88
N GLY A 41 7.09 -21.01 2.15
CA GLY A 41 5.74 -21.13 2.72
C GLY A 41 5.61 -20.58 4.14
N GLN A 42 6.64 -20.75 4.97
CA GLN A 42 6.67 -20.20 6.33
C GLN A 42 6.82 -18.68 6.34
N ASN A 43 7.62 -18.09 5.45
CA ASN A 43 7.78 -16.64 5.35
C ASN A 43 6.48 -15.96 4.92
N LEU A 44 5.71 -16.55 4.01
CA LEU A 44 4.34 -16.08 3.69
C LEU A 44 3.45 -15.99 4.94
N ILE A 45 3.47 -17.00 5.82
CA ILE A 45 2.67 -16.99 7.06
C ILE A 45 3.23 -16.02 8.12
N LYS A 46 4.56 -15.91 8.23
CA LYS A 46 5.22 -14.99 9.16
C LYS A 46 4.95 -13.53 8.81
N VAL A 47 4.96 -13.15 7.53
CA VAL A 47 4.65 -11.79 7.10
C VAL A 47 3.23 -11.39 7.54
N TYR A 48 2.25 -12.30 7.51
CA TYR A 48 0.90 -12.04 8.06
C TYR A 48 0.86 -11.90 9.59
N LYS A 49 1.78 -12.53 10.33
CA LYS A 49 1.84 -12.42 11.80
C LYS A 49 2.59 -11.18 12.30
N LEU A 50 3.31 -10.47 11.44
CA LEU A 50 4.15 -9.33 11.85
C LEU A 50 3.45 -7.96 11.73
N THR A 51 2.29 -7.87 11.09
CA THR A 51 1.49 -6.63 11.07
C THR A 51 0.65 -6.43 12.34
N ALA A 52 0.63 -7.39 13.27
CA ALA A 52 -0.32 -7.40 14.39
C ALA A 52 0.26 -7.06 15.77
N PHE A 53 1.59 -7.07 15.97
CA PHE A 53 2.17 -6.84 17.31
C PHE A 53 3.54 -6.16 17.25
N GLU A 54 3.58 -4.91 16.80
CA GLU A 54 4.55 -3.96 17.35
C GLU A 54 3.82 -2.71 17.84
N LYS A 55 2.77 -2.95 18.63
CA LYS A 55 2.25 -1.92 19.53
C LYS A 55 3.22 -1.83 20.70
N LYS A 56 4.21 -0.96 20.55
CA LYS A 56 5.06 -0.45 21.63
C LYS A 56 4.17 -0.19 22.84
N GLU A 57 4.35 -0.97 23.90
CA GLU A 57 3.63 -0.76 25.15
C GLU A 57 3.90 0.69 25.61
N PRO A 58 2.85 1.46 25.93
CA PRO A 58 3.06 2.80 26.47
C PRO A 58 3.86 2.67 27.78
N PRO A 59 4.78 3.61 28.06
CA PRO A 59 5.53 3.58 29.30
C PRO A 59 4.56 3.55 30.50
N PRO A 60 4.93 2.86 31.60
CA PRO A 60 4.07 2.77 32.77
C PRO A 60 3.68 4.18 33.23
N PRO A 61 2.43 4.38 33.66
CA PRO A 61 1.98 5.68 34.15
C PRO A 61 2.92 6.09 35.31
N PRO A 62 3.36 7.36 35.35
CA PRO A 62 4.22 7.84 36.43
C PRO A 62 3.54 7.54 37.76
N GLU A 63 4.31 6.94 38.69
CA GLU A 63 3.85 6.71 40.06
C GLU A 63 3.33 8.03 40.62
N LYS A 64 2.10 8.01 41.14
CA LYS A 64 1.49 9.18 41.78
C LYS A 64 2.41 9.61 42.91
N GLU A 65 2.99 10.80 42.78
CA GLU A 65 3.60 11.49 43.90
C GLU A 65 2.57 11.55 45.04
N PRO A 66 2.98 11.27 46.30
CA PRO A 66 2.07 11.32 47.43
C PRO A 66 1.48 12.74 47.53
N GLU A 67 0.16 12.82 47.71
CA GLU A 67 -0.54 14.09 47.88
C GLU A 67 0.16 14.93 48.96
N PRO A 68 0.48 16.21 48.68
CA PRO A 68 1.09 17.07 49.67
C PRO A 68 0.10 17.32 50.81
N GLU A 69 0.57 17.17 52.06
CA GLU A 69 -0.19 17.56 53.24
C GLU A 69 -0.66 19.02 53.10
N PRO A 70 -1.88 19.36 53.53
CA PRO A 70 -2.41 20.70 53.38
C PRO A 70 -1.67 21.67 54.30
N GLU A 71 -0.87 22.56 53.71
CA GLU A 71 -0.32 23.70 54.44
C GLU A 71 -1.43 24.70 54.84
N PRO A 72 -1.36 25.30 56.04
CA PRO A 72 -2.39 26.18 56.59
C PRO A 72 -2.46 27.53 55.84
N PRO A 73 -3.60 28.24 55.91
CA PRO A 73 -3.91 29.31 54.98
C PRO A 73 -3.26 30.67 55.32
N LYS A 74 -3.18 31.49 54.26
CA LYS A 74 -3.09 32.97 54.16
C LYS A 74 -1.69 33.60 54.18
N PRO A 75 -1.46 34.77 53.52
CA PRO A 75 -2.44 35.74 53.03
C PRO A 75 -2.29 36.29 51.59
N GLU A 76 -3.41 36.77 51.01
CA GLU A 76 -3.43 37.61 49.80
C GLU A 76 -2.63 38.89 50.01
N PRO A 77 -1.92 39.40 48.97
CA PRO A 77 -2.43 40.64 48.39
C PRO A 77 -2.14 40.89 46.89
N LYS A 78 -3.18 41.49 46.30
CA LYS A 78 -3.25 42.53 45.25
C LYS A 78 -3.01 42.22 43.76
N PRO A 79 -3.85 42.84 42.89
CA PRO A 79 -3.87 42.59 41.45
C PRO A 79 -2.89 43.51 40.71
N GLU A 80 -2.09 42.94 39.81
CA GLU A 80 -1.48 43.69 38.72
C GLU A 80 -2.24 43.41 37.42
N ALA A 81 -2.49 44.50 36.70
CA ALA A 81 -3.36 44.63 35.53
C ALA A 81 -2.77 43.90 34.29
N PRO A 82 -3.57 43.68 33.22
CA PRO A 82 -3.24 42.74 32.16
C PRO A 82 -2.26 43.34 31.16
N MET A 83 -1.32 42.54 30.67
CA MET A 83 -0.56 42.86 29.47
C MET A 83 -1.12 42.03 28.30
N PRO A 84 -1.42 42.66 27.14
CA PRO A 84 -2.19 42.05 26.07
C PRO A 84 -1.45 40.96 25.29
N GLU A 85 -2.28 40.03 24.84
CA GLU A 85 -2.06 38.79 24.10
C GLU A 85 -1.39 39.01 22.73
N PRO A 86 -0.32 38.26 22.38
CA PRO A 86 -0.02 37.97 20.99
C PRO A 86 -0.82 36.74 20.57
N GLU A 87 -1.74 36.91 19.61
CA GLU A 87 -2.48 35.80 18.97
C GLU A 87 -1.50 34.70 18.52
N PRO A 88 -1.61 33.47 19.05
CA PRO A 88 -0.98 32.32 18.45
C PRO A 88 -1.73 31.99 17.15
N GLN A 89 -1.02 32.10 16.03
CA GLN A 89 -1.46 31.55 14.75
C GLN A 89 -1.96 30.12 14.96
N GLU A 90 -3.21 29.86 14.55
CA GLU A 90 -3.77 28.51 14.55
C GLU A 90 -2.84 27.58 13.77
N ALA A 91 -2.33 26.55 14.45
CA ALA A 91 -1.70 25.42 13.79
C ALA A 91 -2.74 24.75 12.87
N PRO A 92 -2.39 24.37 11.63
CA PRO A 92 -3.30 23.64 10.77
C PRO A 92 -3.73 22.33 11.45
N PRO A 93 -5.00 21.91 11.27
CA PRO A 93 -5.52 20.72 11.93
C PRO A 93 -4.73 19.47 11.54
N PRO A 94 -4.58 18.50 12.44
CA PRO A 94 -3.96 17.22 12.11
C PRO A 94 -4.76 16.54 11.00
N PRO A 95 -4.10 15.87 10.03
CA PRO A 95 -4.79 15.16 8.98
C PRO A 95 -5.68 14.06 9.60
N PRO A 96 -6.85 13.77 9.01
CA PRO A 96 -7.73 12.73 9.52
C PRO A 96 -7.04 11.37 9.49
N PRO A 97 -7.39 10.47 10.43
CA PRO A 97 -6.88 9.11 10.44
C PRO A 97 -7.28 8.42 9.14
N VAL A 98 -6.27 7.96 8.41
CA VAL A 98 -6.43 7.15 7.21
C VAL A 98 -7.09 5.84 7.63
N THR A 99 -8.36 5.68 7.30
CA THR A 99 -8.99 4.35 7.27
C THR A 99 -8.21 3.53 6.25
N GLU A 100 -7.51 2.52 6.73
CA GLU A 100 -6.69 1.62 5.92
C GLU A 100 -7.62 0.79 5.03
N ALA A 101 -7.85 1.27 3.81
CA ALA A 101 -8.45 0.46 2.76
C ALA A 101 -7.49 -0.69 2.43
N PRO A 102 -8.00 -1.90 2.15
CA PRO A 102 -7.16 -3.04 1.81
C PRO A 102 -6.30 -2.70 0.58
N PRO A 103 -5.02 -3.12 0.55
CA PRO A 103 -4.14 -2.81 -0.57
C PRO A 103 -4.74 -3.40 -1.85
N PRO A 104 -4.76 -2.65 -2.97
CA PRO A 104 -5.14 -3.22 -4.25
C PRO A 104 -4.16 -4.38 -4.56
N GLN A 105 -4.72 -5.56 -4.79
CA GLN A 105 -3.96 -6.74 -5.22
C GLN A 105 -3.30 -6.41 -6.55
N VAL A 106 -2.01 -6.04 -6.50
CA VAL A 106 -1.20 -5.89 -7.69
C VAL A 106 -0.95 -7.30 -8.20
N ALA A 107 -1.74 -7.72 -9.19
CA ALA A 107 -1.41 -8.89 -9.97
C ALA A 107 0.03 -8.72 -10.45
N SER A 108 0.88 -9.70 -10.15
CA SER A 108 2.26 -9.79 -10.60
C SER A 108 2.29 -9.87 -12.12
N LEU A 109 2.26 -8.71 -12.78
CA LEU A 109 2.62 -8.59 -14.18
C LEU A 109 4.14 -8.71 -14.30
N PRO A 110 4.65 -9.38 -15.35
CA PRO A 110 6.07 -9.34 -15.69
C PRO A 110 6.52 -7.87 -15.80
N PRO A 111 7.78 -7.55 -15.46
CA PRO A 111 8.27 -6.19 -15.53
C PRO A 111 8.07 -5.66 -16.96
N PRO A 112 7.45 -4.49 -17.15
CA PRO A 112 7.53 -3.85 -18.45
C PRO A 112 9.00 -3.55 -18.72
N THR A 113 9.54 -4.10 -19.80
CA THR A 113 10.79 -3.65 -20.40
C THR A 113 10.51 -2.30 -21.07
N SER A 114 10.19 -1.29 -20.27
CA SER A 114 10.20 0.10 -20.70
C SER A 114 11.52 0.71 -20.28
N PRO A 115 12.25 1.38 -21.18
CA PRO A 115 13.43 2.17 -20.80
C PRO A 115 13.07 3.38 -19.90
N ASP A 116 11.77 3.61 -19.70
CA ASP A 116 11.27 4.68 -18.86
C ASP A 116 11.37 4.29 -17.38
N PRO A 117 11.98 5.14 -16.53
CA PRO A 117 12.12 4.87 -15.10
C PRO A 117 10.79 4.91 -14.33
N PHE A 118 9.64 5.06 -15.00
CA PHE A 118 8.32 5.12 -14.38
C PHE A 118 7.26 4.37 -15.19
N ALA A 119 6.28 3.79 -14.50
CA ALA A 119 4.97 3.53 -15.06
C ALA A 119 3.87 3.93 -14.09
N ILE A 120 2.96 4.78 -14.53
CA ILE A 120 1.65 4.88 -13.90
C ILE A 120 0.82 3.73 -14.45
N GLY A 121 0.14 2.98 -13.57
CA GLY A 121 -0.56 1.74 -13.90
C GLY A 121 -1.24 1.78 -15.27
N LYS A 122 -0.58 1.21 -16.29
CA LYS A 122 -1.11 1.00 -17.64
C LYS A 122 -2.15 -0.12 -17.57
N SER A 123 -3.21 0.06 -16.79
CA SER A 123 -4.37 -0.80 -16.93
C SER A 123 -4.93 -0.54 -18.32
N ARG A 124 -5.57 -1.54 -18.93
CA ARG A 124 -6.27 -1.42 -20.22
C ARG A 124 -7.53 -0.54 -20.07
N ASN A 125 -7.38 0.61 -19.43
CA ASN A 125 -8.41 1.56 -19.11
C ASN A 125 -8.56 2.54 -20.27
N ARG A 126 -9.80 2.97 -20.46
CA ARG A 126 -10.21 4.14 -21.25
C ARG A 126 -9.44 5.44 -20.94
N PHE A 127 -8.65 5.45 -19.86
CA PHE A 127 -7.87 6.60 -19.38
C PHE A 127 -6.36 6.49 -19.65
N ALA A 128 -5.90 5.53 -20.45
CA ALA A 128 -4.47 5.33 -20.75
C ALA A 128 -3.74 6.61 -21.23
N GLY A 129 -4.40 7.43 -22.04
CA GLY A 129 -3.83 8.71 -22.49
C GLY A 129 -3.55 9.68 -21.34
N TYR A 130 -4.38 9.67 -20.29
CA TYR A 130 -4.14 10.50 -19.11
C TYR A 130 -2.94 10.00 -18.30
N SER A 131 -2.80 8.68 -18.11
CA SER A 131 -1.61 8.13 -17.44
C SER A 131 -0.32 8.46 -18.19
N ASP A 132 -0.33 8.51 -19.53
CA ASP A 132 0.84 8.87 -20.31
C ASP A 132 1.22 10.35 -20.10
N ILE A 133 0.22 11.25 -20.10
CA ILE A 133 0.42 12.67 -19.79
C ILE A 133 1.01 12.84 -18.39
N LEU A 134 0.43 12.16 -17.40
CA LEU A 134 0.85 12.29 -16.01
C LEU A 134 2.26 11.72 -15.82
N THR A 135 2.59 10.63 -16.50
CA THR A 135 3.95 10.05 -16.52
C THR A 135 4.95 11.06 -17.10
N ALA A 136 4.61 11.69 -18.23
CA ALA A 136 5.48 12.71 -18.84
C ALA A 136 5.68 13.94 -17.93
N MET A 137 4.65 14.37 -17.21
CA MET A 137 4.75 15.47 -16.26
C MET A 137 5.66 15.12 -15.07
N ILE A 138 5.53 13.91 -14.52
CA ILE A 138 6.40 13.42 -13.45
C ILE A 138 7.85 13.33 -13.94
N GLN A 139 8.06 12.75 -15.11
CA GLN A 139 9.40 12.60 -15.69
C GLN A 139 10.10 13.95 -15.89
N ALA A 140 9.37 15.00 -16.28
CA ALA A 140 9.93 16.34 -16.43
C ALA A 140 10.41 16.97 -15.11
N LYS A 141 9.91 16.49 -13.96
CA LYS A 141 10.27 16.99 -12.62
C LYS A 141 11.17 16.04 -11.84
N TYR A 142 11.18 14.77 -12.22
CA TYR A 142 11.97 13.75 -11.56
C TYR A 142 13.46 13.95 -11.80
N GLN A 143 14.23 13.93 -10.72
CA GLN A 143 15.68 13.94 -10.75
C GLN A 143 16.17 12.57 -10.30
N GLN A 144 16.75 11.82 -11.24
CA GLN A 144 17.29 10.51 -10.93
C GLN A 144 18.52 10.67 -10.02
N PRO A 145 18.54 10.01 -8.85
CA PRO A 145 19.69 10.07 -7.99
C PRO A 145 20.90 9.40 -8.69
N PRO A 146 22.09 10.00 -8.61
CA PRO A 146 23.28 9.53 -9.35
C PRO A 146 23.84 8.20 -8.82
N SER A 147 23.51 7.85 -7.57
CA SER A 147 23.92 6.61 -6.92
C SER A 147 22.70 5.82 -6.51
N LEU A 148 22.32 4.85 -7.34
CA LEU A 148 21.34 3.84 -6.99
C LEU A 148 22.05 2.48 -6.88
N PRO A 149 21.76 1.69 -5.84
CA PRO A 149 22.26 0.33 -5.76
C PRO A 149 21.76 -0.48 -6.96
N ASP A 150 22.62 -1.28 -7.57
CA ASP A 150 22.24 -2.19 -8.67
C ASP A 150 21.31 -3.32 -8.17
N ASP A 151 21.30 -3.58 -6.85
CA ASP A 151 20.51 -4.62 -6.19
C ASP A 151 19.06 -4.20 -5.88
N LEU A 152 18.54 -3.15 -6.55
CA LEU A 152 17.17 -2.69 -6.36
C LEU A 152 16.17 -3.69 -6.94
N GLU A 153 15.74 -4.64 -6.11
CA GLU A 153 14.73 -5.64 -6.48
C GLU A 153 13.32 -5.06 -6.64
N TYR A 154 13.01 -3.96 -5.94
CA TYR A 154 11.66 -3.44 -5.82
C TYR A 154 11.48 -2.02 -6.39
N ALA A 155 10.40 -1.86 -7.14
CA ALA A 155 9.93 -0.55 -7.59
C ALA A 155 9.26 0.23 -6.45
N VAL A 156 9.47 1.55 -6.41
CA VAL A 156 8.76 2.43 -5.48
C VAL A 156 7.33 2.59 -5.95
N LEU A 157 6.36 2.39 -5.06
CA LEU A 157 4.96 2.71 -5.34
C LEU A 157 4.58 3.92 -4.52
N CYS A 158 4.18 4.99 -5.21
CA CYS A 158 3.63 6.17 -4.59
C CYS A 158 2.17 6.32 -4.99
N GLU A 159 1.35 6.71 -4.04
CA GLU A 159 -0.03 7.09 -4.28
C GLU A 159 -0.12 8.61 -4.35
N LEU A 160 -0.84 9.09 -5.35
CA LEU A 160 -1.06 10.50 -5.64
C LEU A 160 -2.56 10.76 -5.70
N VAL A 161 -3.06 11.66 -4.86
CA VAL A 161 -4.46 12.08 -4.80
C VAL A 161 -4.60 13.44 -5.46
N ILE A 162 -5.53 13.55 -6.41
CA ILE A 162 -5.70 14.71 -7.28
C ILE A 162 -7.16 15.17 -7.25
N ASP A 163 -7.40 16.48 -7.26
CA ASP A 163 -8.75 17.04 -7.39
C ASP A 163 -9.28 17.02 -8.83
N GLU A 164 -10.52 17.47 -9.04
CA GLU A 164 -11.14 17.52 -10.37
C GLU A 164 -10.45 18.53 -11.30
N GLN A 165 -9.75 19.51 -10.74
CA GLN A 165 -9.04 20.56 -11.44
C GLN A 165 -7.58 20.18 -11.73
N GLY A 166 -7.13 19.01 -11.28
CA GLY A 166 -5.76 18.53 -11.45
C GLY A 166 -4.79 19.02 -10.37
N ARG A 167 -5.23 19.62 -9.26
CA ARG A 167 -4.32 19.96 -8.14
C ARG A 167 -3.99 18.71 -7.34
N VAL A 168 -2.73 18.60 -6.94
CA VAL A 168 -2.30 17.51 -6.07
C VAL A 168 -2.73 17.84 -4.64
N LEU A 169 -3.60 16.99 -4.10
CA LEU A 169 -4.11 17.11 -2.73
C LEU A 169 -3.18 16.42 -1.74
N GLN A 170 -2.67 15.24 -2.11
CA GLN A 170 -1.84 14.42 -1.24
C GLN A 170 -0.95 13.49 -2.06
N TYR A 171 0.23 13.18 -1.52
CA TYR A 171 1.10 12.10 -1.99
C TYR A 171 1.56 11.27 -0.80
N ARG A 172 1.68 9.95 -0.97
CA ARG A 172 2.20 9.04 0.06
C ARG A 172 2.99 7.89 -0.53
N LEU A 173 3.97 7.42 0.21
CA LEU A 173 4.70 6.19 -0.11
C LEU A 173 3.84 4.98 0.27
N VAL A 174 3.55 4.11 -0.69
CA VAL A 174 2.80 2.86 -0.50
C VAL A 174 3.73 1.67 -0.38
N ASN A 175 4.79 1.64 -1.21
CA ASN A 175 5.80 0.61 -1.15
C ASN A 175 7.19 1.22 -1.30
N SER A 176 8.08 0.88 -0.37
CA SER A 176 9.50 1.23 -0.43
C SER A 176 10.24 0.30 -1.37
N SER A 177 11.24 0.84 -2.06
CA SER A 177 12.18 0.06 -2.87
C SER A 177 13.26 -0.66 -2.06
N GLY A 178 13.36 -0.37 -0.76
CA GLY A 178 14.50 -0.75 0.07
C GLY A 178 15.66 0.26 0.07
N SER A 179 15.62 1.29 -0.78
CA SER A 179 16.59 2.38 -0.80
C SER A 179 15.95 3.72 -0.41
N LEU A 180 16.42 4.31 0.70
CA LEU A 180 15.96 5.61 1.16
C LEU A 180 16.19 6.72 0.12
N LEU A 181 17.30 6.68 -0.62
CA LEU A 181 17.62 7.68 -1.64
C LEU A 181 16.63 7.65 -2.81
N PHE A 182 16.21 6.44 -3.21
CA PHE A 182 15.28 6.25 -4.31
C PHE A 182 13.84 6.62 -3.91
N ASP A 183 13.44 6.24 -2.70
CA ASP A 183 12.13 6.62 -2.16
C ASP A 183 12.03 8.15 -2.00
N GLN A 184 13.09 8.80 -1.52
CA GLN A 184 13.15 10.26 -1.39
C GLN A 184 13.09 10.96 -2.75
N SER A 185 13.79 10.48 -3.78
CA SER A 185 13.73 11.09 -5.11
C SER A 185 12.34 10.96 -5.74
N ALA A 186 11.66 9.84 -5.51
CA ALA A 186 10.28 9.64 -5.96
C ALA A 186 9.30 10.62 -5.26
N LEU A 187 9.40 10.75 -3.94
CA LEU A 187 8.57 11.68 -3.16
C LEU A 187 8.85 13.14 -3.50
N ASP A 188 10.12 13.50 -3.67
CA ASP A 188 10.55 14.85 -4.05
C ASP A 188 9.98 15.24 -5.42
N ALA A 189 10.01 14.32 -6.40
CA ALA A 189 9.42 14.55 -7.71
C ALA A 189 7.90 14.78 -7.64
N LEU A 190 7.18 14.05 -6.79
CA LEU A 190 5.75 14.25 -6.56
C LEU A 190 5.46 15.57 -5.84
N SER A 191 6.30 15.96 -4.89
CA SER A 191 6.13 17.23 -4.16
C SER A 191 6.27 18.46 -5.06
N LYS A 192 7.12 18.36 -6.10
CA LYS A 192 7.30 19.41 -7.11
C LYS A 192 6.12 19.52 -8.08
N LEU A 193 5.23 18.52 -8.11
CA LEU A 193 4.01 18.54 -8.91
C LEU A 193 2.87 19.09 -8.07
N THR A 194 2.72 20.40 -8.08
CA THR A 194 1.59 21.07 -7.41
C THR A 194 0.31 21.00 -8.24
N GLN A 195 0.45 20.98 -9.57
CA GLN A 195 -0.67 20.93 -10.51
C GLN A 195 -0.35 20.03 -11.71
N VAL A 196 -1.27 19.13 -12.01
CA VAL A 196 -1.31 18.26 -13.18
C VAL A 196 -2.51 18.60 -14.05
N ARG A 197 -2.62 17.96 -15.21
CA ARG A 197 -3.82 18.07 -16.04
C ARG A 197 -5.03 17.53 -15.24
N PRO A 198 -6.22 18.16 -15.33
CA PRO A 198 -7.42 17.63 -14.68
C PRO A 198 -7.71 16.19 -15.14
N PRO A 199 -8.06 15.29 -14.22
CA PRO A 199 -8.43 13.91 -14.56
C PRO A 199 -9.71 13.89 -15.42
N PRO A 200 -9.81 12.98 -16.40
CA PRO A 200 -11.04 12.79 -17.16
C PRO A 200 -12.22 12.38 -16.26
N GLU A 201 -13.43 12.76 -16.65
CA GLU A 201 -14.64 12.38 -15.91
C GLU A 201 -14.77 10.85 -15.75
N GLY A 202 -15.01 10.41 -14.51
CA GLY A 202 -15.13 9.00 -14.15
C GLY A 202 -13.82 8.26 -13.92
N MET A 203 -12.68 8.97 -13.86
CA MET A 203 -11.41 8.43 -13.36
C MET A 203 -11.31 8.58 -11.84
N ASP A 204 -10.72 7.57 -11.17
CA ASP A 204 -10.43 7.67 -9.75
C ASP A 204 -9.47 8.82 -9.48
N ARG A 205 -9.76 9.58 -8.42
CA ARG A 205 -8.92 10.70 -7.95
C ARG A 205 -7.59 10.24 -7.36
N THR A 206 -7.46 8.95 -7.11
CA THR A 206 -6.28 8.30 -6.57
C THR A 206 -5.54 7.57 -7.68
N VAL A 207 -4.28 7.93 -7.91
CA VAL A 207 -3.42 7.36 -8.94
C VAL A 207 -2.21 6.72 -8.29
N ILE A 208 -1.92 5.47 -8.66
CA ILE A 208 -0.69 4.79 -8.23
C ILE A 208 0.39 5.00 -9.30
N VAL A 209 1.47 5.64 -8.88
CA VAL A 209 2.67 5.88 -9.68
C VAL A 209 3.73 4.87 -9.26
N LYS A 210 4.23 4.07 -10.21
CA LYS A 210 5.32 3.12 -10.00
C LYS A 210 6.62 3.70 -10.57
N PHE A 211 7.67 3.72 -9.77
CA PHE A 211 9.02 4.13 -10.15
C PHE A 211 9.90 2.89 -10.23
N PHE A 212 10.49 2.64 -11.41
CA PHE A 212 11.40 1.54 -11.64
C PHE A 212 12.85 1.96 -11.39
N PRO A 213 13.68 1.08 -10.83
CA PRO A 213 15.11 1.31 -10.77
C PRO A 213 15.67 1.42 -12.20
N PRO A 214 16.74 2.21 -12.41
CA PRO A 214 17.44 2.23 -13.68
C PRO A 214 18.04 0.84 -13.94
N SER A 215 17.89 0.37 -15.17
CA SER A 215 18.49 -0.87 -15.68
C SER A 215 19.89 -0.65 -16.25
#